data_AF-A0A3E5DMG3-F1
#
_entry.id   AF-A0A3E5DMG3-F1
#
_cell.length_a   1.000
_cell.length_b   1.000
_cell.length_c   1.000
_cell.angle_alpha   90.00
_cell.angle_beta   90.00
_cell.angle_gamma   90.00
#
_symmetry.space_group_name_H-M   'P 1'
#
loop_
_entity.id
_entity.type
_entity.pdbx_description
1 polymer ?
#
loop_
_entity_poly.entity_id
_entity_poly.type
_entity_poly.pdbx_seq_one_letter_code
_entity_poly.pdbx_strand_id
1 'polypeptide(L)'
;MVVPKEEIKFVFNEPVMKPGDILLMNTYESQRRLMPGCQYDHVAIYLGDAFLMEADGTGVVMNHIYSYAFREEIHGCILRLKKSSPRIIEDSLFWIRSRMAMEFGTQQARMVNALKNTDKKDQSNRTFCSRLVAQAYHQGGVDVVKNPDYCSPDDFLSSDCLERIEPSLQSFTEEMSLTVMNSQNERNNSEWNTCLAEMFQEFSIFYGDDIQTMDQFLVSAVHHTDKDNAAIDLLKKQKWMTAPNEQTKAIWPWFNNNEEFFKHFPTTQDVLFFLDNQFLHYDKTYLPIFRENAMNVWIFAKLRKDSRVVLIIAQHMKDILEEAIAVRKRLENLYIDTFSKDEDGFLEFCKKYGHYAQYEYKEGVIDISRTLRALLEYGPANIGDYLNE
;
A
#
# COMPACT_ATOMS: atom_id res chain seq x y z
N MET A 1 -17.38 -3.32 5.07
CA MET A 1 -18.38 -3.20 6.16
C MET A 1 -17.76 -2.38 7.27
N VAL A 2 -18.46 -1.37 7.78
CA VAL A 2 -18.02 -0.58 8.94
C VAL A 2 -18.58 -1.23 10.20
N VAL A 3 -17.74 -1.55 11.17
CA VAL A 3 -18.16 -2.01 12.51
C VAL A 3 -18.57 -0.77 13.32
N PRO A 4 -19.80 -0.71 13.86
CA PRO A 4 -20.23 0.40 14.70
C PRO A 4 -19.32 0.56 15.92
N LYS A 5 -19.03 1.79 16.32
CA LYS A 5 -18.07 2.12 17.40
C LYS A 5 -18.37 1.34 18.68
N GLU A 6 -19.64 1.26 19.06
CA GLU A 6 -20.15 0.60 20.25
C GLU A 6 -19.95 -0.93 20.26
N GLU A 7 -19.70 -1.53 19.09
CA GLU A 7 -19.42 -2.96 18.94
C GLU A 7 -17.92 -3.27 18.86
N ILE A 8 -17.07 -2.25 18.67
CA ILE A 8 -15.62 -2.41 18.59
C ILE A 8 -15.06 -2.70 19.98
N LYS A 9 -14.36 -3.82 20.12
CA LYS A 9 -13.67 -4.20 21.36
C LYS A 9 -12.16 -4.29 21.19
N PHE A 10 -11.70 -4.60 19.98
CA PHE A 10 -10.29 -4.83 19.70
C PHE A 10 -9.87 -4.24 18.36
N VAL A 11 -8.58 -3.92 18.27
CA VAL A 11 -7.87 -3.54 17.04
C VAL A 11 -6.55 -4.29 16.97
N PHE A 12 -5.88 -4.28 15.82
CA PHE A 12 -4.52 -4.86 15.73
C PHE A 12 -3.56 -4.20 16.72
N ASN A 13 -2.70 -5.01 17.32
CA ASN A 13 -1.68 -4.55 18.26
C ASN A 13 -0.45 -4.01 17.51
N GLU A 14 -0.58 -2.80 16.96
CA GLU A 14 0.48 -2.13 16.19
C GLU A 14 1.85 -2.14 16.87
N PRO A 15 1.98 -1.88 18.19
CA PRO A 15 3.29 -1.87 18.87
C PRO A 15 4.11 -3.16 18.77
N VAL A 16 3.48 -4.32 18.53
CA VAL A 16 4.21 -5.60 18.37
C VAL A 16 4.43 -5.98 16.90
N MET A 17 3.82 -5.25 15.97
CA MET A 17 3.86 -5.54 14.54
C MET A 17 5.20 -5.13 13.92
N LYS A 18 5.58 -5.85 12.87
CA LYS A 18 6.79 -5.58 12.07
C LYS A 18 6.47 -5.74 10.59
N PRO A 19 7.10 -4.95 9.70
CA PRO A 19 6.96 -5.12 8.26
C PRO A 19 7.12 -6.60 7.87
N GLY A 20 6.21 -7.09 7.03
CA GLY A 20 6.14 -8.50 6.66
C GLY A 20 5.50 -9.41 7.71
N ASP A 21 4.74 -8.89 8.66
CA ASP A 21 3.78 -9.69 9.40
C ASP A 21 2.54 -9.96 8.54
N ILE A 22 1.99 -11.17 8.65
CA ILE A 22 0.75 -11.59 7.99
C ILE A 22 -0.41 -11.36 8.95
N LEU A 23 -1.42 -10.63 8.48
CA LEU A 23 -2.58 -10.25 9.27
C LEU A 23 -3.76 -11.08 8.81
N LEU A 24 -4.20 -12.03 9.63
CA LEU A 24 -5.44 -12.78 9.41
C LEU A 24 -6.59 -12.07 10.11
N MET A 25 -7.73 -11.96 9.45
CA MET A 25 -8.85 -11.19 9.99
C MET A 25 -10.21 -11.66 9.49
N ASN A 26 -11.23 -11.39 10.31
CA ASN A 26 -12.62 -11.42 9.89
C ASN A 26 -13.07 -10.01 9.53
N THR A 27 -13.40 -9.82 8.26
CA THR A 27 -13.89 -8.55 7.70
C THR A 27 -15.37 -8.30 8.00
N TYR A 28 -16.09 -9.34 8.43
CA TYR A 28 -17.55 -9.38 8.57
C TYR A 28 -18.29 -9.16 7.24
N GLU A 29 -17.59 -9.30 6.11
CA GLU A 29 -18.13 -9.14 4.76
C GLU A 29 -18.47 -10.50 4.11
N SER A 30 -18.99 -10.43 2.88
CA SER A 30 -19.37 -11.62 2.11
C SER A 30 -18.20 -12.49 1.63
N GLN A 31 -16.93 -12.07 1.84
CA GLN A 31 -15.74 -12.80 1.38
C GLN A 31 -15.67 -14.23 1.93
N ARG A 32 -16.23 -14.47 3.12
CA ARG A 32 -16.35 -15.83 3.70
C ARG A 32 -17.09 -16.83 2.79
N ARG A 33 -17.90 -16.35 1.84
CA ARG A 33 -18.60 -17.19 0.85
C ARG A 33 -17.68 -17.69 -0.26
N LEU A 34 -16.54 -17.04 -0.49
CA LEU A 34 -15.57 -17.44 -1.52
C LEU A 34 -14.76 -18.67 -1.10
N MET A 35 -14.38 -18.72 0.19
CA MET A 35 -13.56 -19.78 0.78
C MET A 35 -14.23 -20.33 2.05
N PRO A 36 -15.33 -21.09 1.93
CA PRO A 36 -16.09 -21.56 3.08
C PRO A 36 -15.28 -22.54 3.93
N GLY A 37 -15.50 -22.50 5.24
CA GLY A 37 -14.87 -23.40 6.22
C GLY A 37 -13.66 -22.80 6.95
N CYS A 38 -13.24 -21.58 6.61
CA CYS A 38 -12.12 -20.91 7.26
C CYS A 38 -12.53 -20.16 8.53
N GLN A 39 -11.68 -20.19 9.56
CA GLN A 39 -11.75 -19.35 10.75
C GLN A 39 -11.65 -17.88 10.36
N TYR A 40 -10.66 -17.52 9.54
CA TYR A 40 -10.47 -16.17 9.01
C TYR A 40 -10.98 -16.06 7.57
N ASP A 41 -11.68 -14.98 7.24
CA ASP A 41 -12.20 -14.76 5.89
C ASP A 41 -11.26 -13.94 4.99
N HIS A 42 -10.24 -13.31 5.57
CA HIS A 42 -9.33 -12.43 4.86
C HIS A 42 -7.90 -12.45 5.41
N VAL A 43 -6.96 -12.01 4.57
CA VAL A 43 -5.55 -11.90 4.91
C VAL A 43 -4.88 -10.73 4.18
N ALA A 44 -3.99 -10.05 4.90
CA ALA A 44 -3.18 -8.94 4.42
C ALA A 44 -1.72 -9.11 4.87
N ILE A 45 -0.81 -8.30 4.30
CA ILE A 45 0.56 -8.16 4.80
C ILE A 45 0.75 -6.76 5.38
N TYR A 46 1.44 -6.65 6.50
CA TYR A 46 1.78 -5.37 7.10
C TYR A 46 3.01 -4.76 6.42
N LEU A 47 2.91 -3.52 5.96
CA LEU A 47 4.02 -2.79 5.34
C LEU A 47 4.94 -2.12 6.38
N GLY A 48 4.43 -1.89 7.59
CA GLY A 48 5.01 -0.95 8.54
C GLY A 48 4.17 0.33 8.64
N ASP A 49 4.40 1.11 9.69
CA ASP A 49 3.84 2.46 9.84
C ASP A 49 2.29 2.47 9.66
N ALA A 50 1.65 1.52 10.33
CA ALA A 50 0.20 1.36 10.33
C ALA A 50 -0.44 1.11 8.95
N PHE A 51 0.32 0.78 7.90
CA PHE A 51 -0.21 0.39 6.59
C PHE A 51 -0.13 -1.11 6.33
N LEU A 52 -1.13 -1.61 5.61
CA LEU A 52 -1.16 -2.97 5.08
C LEU A 52 -1.44 -2.96 3.59
N MET A 53 -1.04 -4.05 2.91
CA MET A 53 -1.44 -4.35 1.54
C MET A 53 -2.33 -5.59 1.53
N GLU A 54 -3.37 -5.52 0.74
CA GLU A 54 -4.38 -6.57 0.62
C GLU A 54 -4.95 -6.62 -0.79
N ALA A 55 -5.57 -7.74 -1.14
CA ALA A 55 -6.49 -7.80 -2.26
C ALA A 55 -7.91 -7.88 -1.70
N ASP A 56 -8.63 -6.76 -1.72
CA ASP A 56 -10.04 -6.73 -1.39
C ASP A 56 -10.88 -7.02 -2.64
N GLY A 57 -12.20 -7.17 -2.51
CA GLY A 57 -13.07 -7.52 -3.63
C GLY A 57 -13.05 -6.53 -4.81
N THR A 58 -12.43 -5.36 -4.66
CA THR A 58 -12.24 -4.35 -5.72
C THR A 58 -10.89 -4.45 -6.42
N GLY A 59 -9.87 -4.98 -5.73
CA GLY A 59 -8.52 -5.16 -6.28
C GLY A 59 -7.46 -5.12 -5.19
N VAL A 60 -6.19 -5.02 -5.60
CA VAL A 60 -5.07 -4.83 -4.66
C VAL A 60 -5.00 -3.37 -4.22
N VAL A 61 -5.06 -3.15 -2.92
CA VAL A 61 -5.08 -1.81 -2.31
C VAL A 61 -4.17 -1.74 -1.09
N MET A 62 -3.80 -0.51 -0.72
CA MET A 62 -3.14 -0.20 0.54
C MET A 62 -4.16 0.45 1.47
N ASN A 63 -4.28 -0.06 2.69
CA ASN A 63 -5.18 0.49 3.71
C ASN A 63 -4.44 0.67 5.03
N HIS A 64 -5.04 1.46 5.93
CA HIS A 64 -4.57 1.58 7.30
C HIS A 64 -4.98 0.34 8.10
N ILE A 65 -4.17 -0.11 9.06
CA ILE A 65 -4.49 -1.29 9.89
C ILE A 65 -5.78 -1.10 10.69
N TYR A 66 -6.10 0.15 11.06
CA TYR A 66 -7.34 0.50 11.76
C TYR A 66 -8.55 0.65 10.85
N SER A 67 -8.40 0.40 9.54
CA SER A 67 -9.55 0.09 8.68
C SER A 67 -10.22 -1.23 9.07
N TYR A 68 -9.59 -2.02 9.96
CA TYR A 68 -10.14 -3.22 10.58
C TYR A 68 -10.29 -3.05 12.09
N ALA A 69 -11.47 -3.39 12.58
CA ALA A 69 -11.84 -3.35 13.99
C ALA A 69 -12.66 -4.60 14.34
N PHE A 70 -12.50 -5.11 15.56
CA PHE A 70 -12.93 -6.46 15.89
C PHE A 70 -13.85 -6.50 17.11
N ARG A 71 -14.89 -7.35 17.03
CA ARG A 71 -15.85 -7.59 18.12
C ARG A 71 -15.35 -8.57 19.19
N GLU A 72 -14.37 -9.41 18.83
CA GLU A 72 -13.84 -10.49 19.68
C GLU A 72 -12.35 -10.67 19.38
N GLU A 73 -11.58 -11.10 20.37
CA GLU A 73 -10.13 -11.27 20.27
C GLU A 73 -9.73 -12.31 19.19
N ILE A 74 -10.54 -13.35 19.01
CA ILE A 74 -10.30 -14.41 18.02
C ILE A 74 -10.50 -13.97 16.57
N HIS A 75 -11.05 -12.77 16.34
CA HIS A 75 -11.37 -12.27 14.99
C HIS A 75 -10.17 -11.68 14.24
N GLY A 76 -9.03 -11.53 14.89
CA GLY A 76 -7.77 -11.15 14.24
C GLY A 76 -6.60 -11.98 14.76
N CYS A 77 -5.55 -12.09 13.96
CA CYS A 77 -4.34 -12.82 14.31
C CYS A 77 -3.14 -12.27 13.53
N ILE A 78 -2.02 -12.08 14.23
CA ILE A 78 -0.74 -11.68 13.64
C ILE A 78 0.14 -12.93 13.56
N LEU A 79 0.60 -13.25 12.35
CA LEU A 79 1.59 -14.29 12.09
C LEU A 79 2.90 -13.66 11.60
N ARG A 80 4.02 -14.21 12.04
CA ARG A 80 5.37 -13.77 11.64
C ARG A 80 6.20 -14.93 11.13
N LEU A 81 7.03 -14.67 10.13
CA LEU A 81 8.00 -15.64 9.64
C LEU A 81 9.10 -15.89 10.69
N LYS A 82 9.22 -17.13 11.19
CA LYS A 82 10.18 -17.53 12.24
C LYS A 82 11.64 -17.28 11.84
N LYS A 83 11.95 -17.52 10.56
CA LYS A 83 13.28 -17.39 9.98
C LYS A 83 13.23 -16.43 8.80
N SER A 84 13.21 -15.14 9.09
CA SER A 84 13.30 -14.08 8.09
C SER A 84 14.68 -13.45 8.06
N SER A 85 15.15 -13.09 6.87
CA SER A 85 16.19 -12.05 6.72
C SER A 85 15.53 -10.74 6.30
N PRO A 86 16.11 -9.57 6.59
CA PRO A 86 15.60 -8.29 6.09
C PRO A 86 15.33 -8.31 4.59
N ARG A 87 16.21 -8.96 3.82
CA ARG A 87 16.06 -9.13 2.38
C ARG A 87 14.78 -9.85 1.97
N ILE A 88 14.43 -10.97 2.61
CA ILE A 88 13.21 -11.72 2.27
C ILE A 88 11.98 -10.84 2.46
N ILE A 89 11.94 -10.11 3.58
CA ILE A 89 10.83 -9.21 3.89
C ILE A 89 10.78 -8.07 2.86
N GLU A 90 11.90 -7.41 2.61
CA GLU A 90 12.00 -6.32 1.64
C GLU A 90 11.60 -6.74 0.23
N ASP A 91 12.05 -7.91 -0.25
CA ASP A 91 11.70 -8.46 -1.56
C ASP A 91 10.19 -8.78 -1.63
N SER A 92 9.62 -9.36 -0.57
CA SER A 92 8.17 -9.64 -0.47
C SER A 92 7.34 -8.36 -0.50
N LEU A 93 7.74 -7.34 0.27
CA LEU A 93 7.07 -6.04 0.35
C LEU A 93 7.25 -5.22 -0.94
N PHE A 94 8.37 -5.36 -1.64
CA PHE A 94 8.55 -4.78 -2.97
C PHE A 94 7.59 -5.43 -3.98
N TRP A 95 7.58 -6.77 -4.03
CA TRP A 95 6.75 -7.50 -4.97
C TRP A 95 5.26 -7.18 -4.78
N ILE A 96 4.76 -7.18 -3.54
CA ILE A 96 3.34 -6.94 -3.29
C ILE A 96 2.91 -5.51 -3.66
N ARG A 97 3.77 -4.50 -3.44
CA ARG A 97 3.52 -3.11 -3.87
C ARG A 97 3.41 -3.00 -5.39
N SER A 98 4.17 -3.78 -6.15
CA SER A 98 4.07 -3.81 -7.62
C SER A 98 2.74 -4.37 -8.15
N ARG A 99 1.91 -4.96 -7.26
CA ARG A 99 0.58 -5.49 -7.59
C ARG A 99 -0.55 -4.51 -7.31
N MET A 100 -0.27 -3.30 -6.81
CA MET A 100 -1.28 -2.26 -6.61
C MET A 100 -2.22 -2.15 -7.81
N ALA A 101 -3.53 -2.09 -7.54
CA ALA A 101 -4.63 -2.03 -8.49
C ALA A 101 -4.88 -3.28 -9.36
N MET A 102 -4.13 -4.38 -9.17
CA MET A 102 -4.44 -5.65 -9.83
C MET A 102 -5.84 -6.14 -9.40
N GLU A 103 -6.66 -6.58 -10.37
CA GLU A 103 -8.04 -6.95 -10.11
C GLU A 103 -8.19 -8.25 -9.29
N PHE A 104 -9.32 -8.33 -8.58
CA PHE A 104 -9.66 -9.47 -7.74
C PHE A 104 -10.16 -10.69 -8.54
N GLY A 105 -9.46 -11.82 -8.42
CA GLY A 105 -9.74 -13.11 -9.05
C GLY A 105 -10.84 -13.91 -8.34
N THR A 106 -12.09 -13.46 -8.43
CA THR A 106 -13.24 -14.10 -7.75
C THR A 106 -13.41 -15.59 -8.11
N GLN A 107 -13.24 -15.95 -9.39
CA GLN A 107 -13.39 -17.32 -9.84
C GLN A 107 -12.31 -18.22 -9.24
N GLN A 108 -11.08 -17.71 -9.19
CA GLN A 108 -9.94 -18.42 -8.63
C GLN A 108 -10.08 -18.61 -7.12
N ALA A 109 -10.55 -17.59 -6.40
CA ALA A 109 -10.80 -17.68 -4.97
C ALA A 109 -11.79 -18.82 -4.63
N ARG A 110 -12.84 -19.01 -5.45
CA ARG A 110 -13.81 -20.11 -5.30
C ARG A 110 -13.22 -21.49 -5.52
N MET A 111 -12.11 -21.60 -6.24
CA MET A 111 -11.44 -22.87 -6.55
C MET A 111 -10.46 -23.31 -5.46
N VAL A 112 -10.14 -22.45 -4.49
CA VAL A 112 -9.13 -22.70 -3.45
C VAL A 112 -9.33 -24.04 -2.75
N ASN A 113 -10.54 -24.33 -2.24
CA ASN A 113 -10.81 -25.57 -1.51
C ASN A 113 -10.56 -26.83 -2.35
N ALA A 114 -10.73 -26.76 -3.67
CA ALA A 114 -10.49 -27.88 -4.58
C ALA A 114 -9.00 -28.02 -4.97
N LEU A 115 -8.25 -26.92 -5.00
CA LEU A 115 -6.92 -26.87 -5.62
C LEU A 115 -5.77 -26.69 -4.63
N LYS A 116 -6.01 -26.27 -3.39
CA LYS A 116 -4.95 -25.91 -2.43
C LYS A 116 -3.97 -27.02 -2.06
N ASN A 117 -4.38 -28.27 -2.27
CA ASN A 117 -3.54 -29.45 -2.04
C ASN A 117 -2.91 -30.04 -3.30
N THR A 118 -3.01 -29.34 -4.43
CA THR A 118 -2.49 -29.75 -5.75
C THR A 118 -1.36 -28.84 -6.19
N ASP A 119 -0.61 -29.25 -7.22
CA ASP A 119 0.43 -28.43 -7.87
C ASP A 119 -0.12 -27.55 -9.00
N LYS A 120 -1.45 -27.41 -9.10
CA LYS A 120 -2.07 -26.59 -10.14
C LYS A 120 -1.70 -25.13 -9.92
N LYS A 121 -1.13 -24.54 -10.97
CA LYS A 121 -0.80 -23.12 -11.03
C LYS A 121 -1.93 -22.30 -11.62
N ASP A 122 -2.07 -21.08 -11.14
CA ASP A 122 -3.00 -20.13 -11.72
C ASP A 122 -2.44 -19.52 -13.01
N GLN A 123 -3.33 -19.18 -13.92
CA GLN A 123 -2.99 -18.53 -15.20
C GLN A 123 -3.84 -17.27 -15.44
N SER A 124 -4.71 -16.91 -14.50
CA SER A 124 -5.43 -15.65 -14.58
C SER A 124 -4.49 -14.57 -14.07
N ASN A 125 -4.32 -13.50 -14.84
CA ASN A 125 -3.55 -12.33 -14.43
C ASN A 125 -4.35 -11.54 -13.37
N ARG A 126 -4.75 -12.21 -12.27
CA ARG A 126 -5.66 -11.73 -11.24
C ARG A 126 -5.24 -12.33 -9.91
N THR A 127 -5.56 -11.67 -8.81
CA THR A 127 -5.17 -12.14 -7.48
C THR A 127 -6.31 -12.08 -6.47
N PHE A 128 -6.17 -12.73 -5.33
CA PHE A 128 -7.10 -12.60 -4.21
C PHE A 128 -6.29 -12.60 -2.92
N CYS A 129 -6.94 -12.27 -1.80
CA CYS A 129 -6.27 -11.93 -0.54
C CYS A 129 -5.13 -12.89 -0.15
N SER A 130 -5.43 -14.17 -0.01
CA SER A 130 -4.45 -15.19 0.39
C SER A 130 -3.41 -15.50 -0.68
N ARG A 131 -3.79 -15.53 -1.96
CA ARG A 131 -2.83 -15.67 -3.06
C ARG A 131 -1.81 -14.53 -3.06
N LEU A 132 -2.27 -13.28 -2.93
CA LEU A 132 -1.41 -12.11 -2.96
C LEU A 132 -0.30 -12.22 -1.91
N VAL A 133 -0.68 -12.55 -0.67
CA VAL A 133 0.27 -12.68 0.43
C VAL A 133 1.17 -13.90 0.25
N ALA A 134 0.63 -15.06 -0.13
CA ALA A 134 1.42 -16.26 -0.34
C ALA A 134 2.45 -16.11 -1.47
N GLN A 135 2.05 -15.52 -2.60
CA GLN A 135 2.94 -15.25 -3.72
C GLN A 135 4.03 -14.23 -3.34
N ALA A 136 3.74 -13.23 -2.51
CA ALA A 136 4.76 -12.29 -2.05
C ALA A 136 5.94 -13.01 -1.36
N TYR A 137 5.66 -13.93 -0.43
CA TYR A 137 6.73 -14.73 0.20
C TYR A 137 7.36 -15.75 -0.75
N HIS A 138 6.58 -16.38 -1.63
CA HIS A 138 7.11 -17.31 -2.62
C HIS A 138 8.18 -16.64 -3.49
N GLN A 139 7.94 -15.39 -3.91
CA GLN A 139 8.87 -14.57 -4.68
C GLN A 139 10.08 -14.15 -3.85
N GLY A 140 9.89 -13.92 -2.55
CA GLY A 140 10.98 -13.81 -1.57
C GLY A 140 11.74 -15.12 -1.28
N GLY A 141 11.38 -16.23 -1.96
CA GLY A 141 12.03 -17.54 -1.83
C GLY A 141 11.53 -18.38 -0.65
N VAL A 142 10.37 -18.07 -0.08
CA VAL A 142 9.79 -18.77 1.07
C VAL A 142 8.36 -19.22 0.79
N ASP A 143 8.17 -20.54 0.73
CA ASP A 143 6.84 -21.14 0.64
C ASP A 143 6.18 -21.19 2.02
N VAL A 144 5.40 -20.16 2.34
CA VAL A 144 4.63 -20.10 3.60
C VAL A 144 3.38 -20.97 3.59
N VAL A 145 2.96 -21.45 2.42
CA VAL A 145 1.82 -22.36 2.21
C VAL A 145 2.17 -23.37 1.11
N LYS A 146 1.43 -24.48 1.03
CA LYS A 146 1.69 -25.56 0.07
C LYS A 146 1.50 -25.14 -1.40
N ASN A 147 0.47 -24.36 -1.70
CA ASN A 147 0.20 -23.85 -3.04
C ASN A 147 -0.02 -22.32 -2.97
N PRO A 148 0.96 -21.51 -3.40
CA PRO A 148 0.83 -20.05 -3.38
C PRO A 148 -0.25 -19.49 -4.30
N ASP A 149 -0.67 -20.24 -5.34
CA ASP A 149 -1.67 -19.81 -6.31
C ASP A 149 -3.11 -20.12 -5.86
N TYR A 150 -3.27 -21.12 -4.98
CA TYR A 150 -4.56 -21.51 -4.42
C TYR A 150 -4.39 -21.82 -2.92
N CYS A 151 -4.61 -20.84 -2.07
CA CYS A 151 -4.57 -21.00 -0.62
C CYS A 151 -5.69 -20.20 0.05
N SER A 152 -6.09 -20.62 1.24
CA SER A 152 -7.03 -19.92 2.12
C SER A 152 -6.28 -19.19 3.24
N PRO A 153 -6.88 -18.17 3.87
CA PRO A 153 -6.31 -17.51 5.05
C PRO A 153 -5.89 -18.49 6.15
N ASP A 154 -6.67 -19.55 6.37
CA ASP A 154 -6.37 -20.57 7.38
C ASP A 154 -5.16 -21.44 7.05
N ASP A 155 -4.74 -21.55 5.78
CA ASP A 155 -3.56 -22.35 5.44
C ASP A 155 -2.29 -21.76 6.07
N PHE A 156 -2.25 -20.44 6.29
CA PHE A 156 -1.15 -19.76 6.99
C PHE A 156 -1.07 -20.18 8.48
N LEU A 157 -2.19 -20.48 9.14
CA LEU A 157 -2.19 -20.95 10.55
C LEU A 157 -1.47 -22.29 10.71
N SER A 158 -1.54 -23.13 9.68
CA SER A 158 -0.92 -24.46 9.66
C SER A 158 0.54 -24.46 9.23
N SER A 159 1.10 -23.29 8.90
CA SER A 159 2.45 -23.17 8.37
C SER A 159 3.51 -23.34 9.45
N ASP A 160 4.39 -24.32 9.28
CA ASP A 160 5.55 -24.51 10.16
C ASP A 160 6.56 -23.35 10.09
N CYS A 161 6.53 -22.58 8.99
CA CYS A 161 7.37 -21.40 8.79
C CYS A 161 6.93 -20.21 9.66
N LEU A 162 5.67 -20.18 10.09
CA LEU A 162 5.07 -19.04 10.77
C LEU A 162 4.90 -19.31 12.27
N GLU A 163 5.03 -18.25 13.06
CA GLU A 163 4.67 -18.22 14.47
C GLU A 163 3.59 -17.18 14.72
N ARG A 164 2.73 -17.43 15.70
CA ARG A 164 1.75 -16.44 16.14
C ARG A 164 2.42 -15.43 17.06
N ILE A 165 2.14 -14.15 16.85
CA ILE A 165 2.57 -13.05 17.73
C ILE A 165 1.43 -12.75 18.70
N GLU A 166 1.72 -12.84 20.00
CA GLU A 166 0.73 -12.58 21.05
C GLU A 166 1.17 -11.44 21.99
N PRO A 167 0.24 -10.58 22.43
CA PRO A 167 -1.16 -10.55 22.00
C PRO A 167 -1.30 -9.97 20.57
N SER A 168 -2.01 -10.69 19.70
CA SER A 168 -2.25 -10.26 18.30
C SER A 168 -3.09 -8.99 18.21
N LEU A 169 -4.04 -8.84 19.13
CA LEU A 169 -4.94 -7.70 19.21
C LEU A 169 -4.76 -6.96 20.53
N GLN A 170 -5.09 -5.68 20.54
CA GLN A 170 -5.16 -4.86 21.74
C GLN A 170 -6.58 -4.33 21.95
N SER A 171 -6.92 -4.00 23.20
CA SER A 171 -8.21 -3.42 23.53
C SER A 171 -8.39 -2.07 22.85
N PHE A 172 -9.56 -1.87 22.25
CA PHE A 172 -9.96 -0.58 21.71
C PHE A 172 -10.17 0.44 22.84
N THR A 173 -9.66 1.65 22.65
CA THR A 173 -9.83 2.77 23.59
C THR A 173 -10.54 3.93 22.92
N GLU A 174 -11.14 4.80 23.73
CA GLU A 174 -11.83 5.99 23.22
C GLU A 174 -10.90 6.93 22.44
N GLU A 175 -9.62 7.01 22.83
CA GLU A 175 -8.60 7.80 22.12
C GLU A 175 -8.37 7.31 20.68
N MET A 176 -8.58 6.02 20.40
CA MET A 176 -8.45 5.44 19.06
C MET A 176 -9.69 5.68 18.18
N SER A 177 -10.81 6.12 18.77
CA SER A 177 -12.12 6.14 18.10
C SER A 177 -12.11 6.96 16.81
N LEU A 178 -11.48 8.13 16.81
CA LEU A 178 -11.48 8.99 15.63
C LEU A 178 -10.72 8.31 14.49
N THR A 179 -9.50 7.84 14.75
CA THR A 179 -8.66 7.17 13.75
C THR A 179 -9.31 5.90 13.21
N VAL A 180 -9.81 5.04 14.09
CA VAL A 180 -10.46 3.76 13.68
C VAL A 180 -11.70 4.02 12.84
N MET A 181 -12.58 4.94 13.25
CA MET A 181 -13.79 5.23 12.48
C MET A 181 -13.48 5.89 11.14
N ASN A 182 -12.52 6.82 11.09
CA ASN A 182 -12.10 7.44 9.84
C ASN A 182 -11.47 6.41 8.88
N SER A 183 -10.53 5.59 9.36
CA SER A 183 -9.89 4.56 8.54
C SER A 183 -10.88 3.50 8.02
N GLN A 184 -11.89 3.13 8.82
CA GLN A 184 -12.97 2.25 8.33
C GLN A 184 -13.80 2.94 7.23
N ASN A 185 -14.15 4.21 7.41
CA ASN A 185 -14.93 4.96 6.42
C ASN A 185 -14.16 5.18 5.12
N GLU A 186 -12.87 5.51 5.20
CA GLU A 186 -11.98 5.72 4.06
C GLU A 186 -11.85 4.44 3.23
N ARG A 187 -11.62 3.28 3.86
CA ARG A 187 -11.57 1.98 3.17
C ARG A 187 -12.84 1.69 2.36
N ASN A 188 -14.01 2.08 2.87
CA ASN A 188 -15.29 1.79 2.19
C ASN A 188 -15.70 2.86 1.16
N ASN A 189 -15.12 4.08 1.19
CA ASN A 189 -15.61 5.22 0.39
C ASN A 189 -14.54 5.94 -0.45
N SER A 190 -13.28 5.51 -0.41
CA SER A 190 -12.20 6.16 -1.15
C SER A 190 -12.30 5.90 -2.66
N GLU A 191 -12.76 6.91 -3.40
CA GLU A 191 -12.71 6.92 -4.87
C GLU A 191 -11.26 6.92 -5.43
N TRP A 192 -10.25 7.16 -4.58
CA TRP A 192 -8.85 7.12 -5.00
C TRP A 192 -8.33 5.68 -5.09
N ASN A 193 -8.98 4.73 -4.42
CA ASN A 193 -8.56 3.33 -4.41
C ASN A 193 -8.76 2.66 -5.79
N THR A 194 -9.64 3.18 -6.65
CA THR A 194 -9.95 2.59 -7.96
C THR A 194 -9.29 3.30 -9.15
N CYS A 195 -8.77 4.52 -8.98
CA CYS A 195 -8.33 5.35 -10.11
C CYS A 195 -7.25 4.69 -10.99
N LEU A 196 -6.32 3.94 -10.38
CA LEU A 196 -5.28 3.23 -11.11
C LEU A 196 -5.81 1.96 -11.79
N ALA A 197 -6.75 1.25 -11.15
CA ALA A 197 -7.40 0.08 -11.72
C ALA A 197 -8.25 0.45 -12.95
N GLU A 198 -9.01 1.54 -12.84
CA GLU A 198 -9.77 2.13 -13.95
C GLU A 198 -8.86 2.48 -15.13
N MET A 199 -7.72 3.13 -14.86
CA MET A 199 -6.72 3.43 -15.89
C MET A 199 -6.22 2.14 -16.58
N PHE A 200 -5.87 1.10 -15.81
CA PHE A 200 -5.42 -0.17 -16.39
C PHE A 200 -6.49 -0.84 -17.24
N GLN A 201 -7.76 -0.79 -16.84
CA GLN A 201 -8.87 -1.31 -17.62
C GLN A 201 -9.05 -0.55 -18.95
N GLU A 202 -9.04 0.78 -18.92
CA GLU A 202 -9.17 1.59 -20.12
C GLU A 202 -8.02 1.35 -21.10
N PHE A 203 -6.78 1.29 -20.59
CA PHE A 203 -5.62 1.01 -21.44
C PHE A 203 -5.56 -0.45 -21.92
N SER A 204 -6.10 -1.40 -21.16
CA SER A 204 -6.24 -2.79 -21.62
C SER A 204 -7.08 -2.85 -22.89
N ILE A 205 -8.23 -2.15 -22.90
CA ILE A 205 -9.11 -2.07 -24.07
C ILE A 205 -8.43 -1.32 -25.21
N PHE A 206 -7.76 -0.20 -24.92
CA PHE A 206 -7.13 0.65 -25.93
C PHE A 206 -5.96 -0.04 -26.66
N TYR A 207 -5.10 -0.73 -25.92
CA TYR A 207 -3.96 -1.44 -26.51
C TYR A 207 -4.35 -2.83 -27.03
N GLY A 208 -5.31 -3.50 -26.39
CA GLY A 208 -5.64 -4.90 -26.65
C GLY A 208 -4.83 -5.89 -25.81
N ASP A 209 -4.23 -5.43 -24.72
CA ASP A 209 -3.39 -6.19 -23.78
C ASP A 209 -4.11 -6.34 -22.43
N ASP A 210 -3.87 -7.41 -21.69
CA ASP A 210 -4.42 -7.58 -20.33
C ASP A 210 -3.52 -6.89 -19.29
N ILE A 211 -3.77 -5.60 -19.06
CA ILE A 211 -2.97 -4.72 -18.19
C ILE A 211 -3.56 -4.71 -16.79
N GLN A 212 -2.75 -5.04 -15.79
CA GLN A 212 -3.12 -5.15 -14.38
C GLN A 212 -2.10 -4.53 -13.43
N THR A 213 -0.94 -4.14 -13.95
CA THR A 213 0.13 -3.50 -13.18
C THR A 213 0.76 -2.36 -13.97
N MET A 214 1.46 -1.48 -13.28
CA MET A 214 2.19 -0.38 -13.90
C MET A 214 3.24 -0.90 -14.90
N ASP A 215 3.93 -2.00 -14.58
CA ASP A 215 4.92 -2.60 -15.48
C ASP A 215 4.26 -3.07 -16.79
N GLN A 216 3.13 -3.78 -16.70
CA GLN A 216 2.39 -4.21 -17.89
C GLN A 216 1.91 -3.02 -18.73
N PHE A 217 1.49 -1.93 -18.09
CA PHE A 217 1.09 -0.71 -18.78
C PHE A 217 2.28 -0.08 -19.53
N LEU A 218 3.42 0.08 -18.87
CA LEU A 218 4.62 0.67 -19.46
C LEU A 218 5.13 -0.17 -20.64
N VAL A 219 5.08 -1.49 -20.54
CA VAL A 219 5.43 -2.43 -21.63
C VAL A 219 4.47 -2.31 -22.80
N SER A 220 3.17 -2.28 -22.53
CA SER A 220 2.14 -2.17 -23.57
C SER A 220 2.29 -0.85 -24.34
N ALA A 221 2.57 0.26 -23.64
CA ALA A 221 2.85 1.56 -24.26
C ALA A 221 4.11 1.55 -25.14
N VAL A 222 5.10 0.75 -24.76
CA VAL A 222 6.35 0.54 -25.48
C VAL A 222 6.18 -0.29 -26.76
N HIS A 223 5.27 -1.27 -26.75
CA HIS A 223 4.96 -2.09 -27.93
C HIS A 223 4.07 -1.34 -28.93
N HIS A 224 3.40 -0.28 -28.49
CA HIS A 224 2.41 0.47 -29.26
C HIS A 224 2.78 1.95 -29.40
N THR A 225 4.05 2.26 -29.66
CA THR A 225 4.51 3.65 -29.84
C THR A 225 3.87 4.34 -31.04
N ASP A 226 3.35 3.58 -32.00
CA ASP A 226 2.52 4.08 -33.10
C ASP A 226 1.21 4.74 -32.60
N LYS A 227 0.74 4.37 -31.41
CA LYS A 227 -0.47 4.91 -30.77
C LYS A 227 -0.19 6.04 -29.77
N ASP A 228 1.05 6.48 -29.59
CA ASP A 228 1.48 7.42 -28.54
C ASP A 228 0.58 8.68 -28.43
N ASN A 229 0.26 9.32 -29.55
CA ASN A 229 -0.57 10.54 -29.53
C ASN A 229 -1.94 10.28 -28.90
N ALA A 230 -2.63 9.23 -29.34
CA ALA A 230 -3.94 8.88 -28.84
C ALA A 230 -3.87 8.36 -27.38
N ALA A 231 -2.83 7.61 -27.04
CA ALA A 231 -2.58 7.16 -25.69
C ALA A 231 -2.38 8.34 -24.72
N ILE A 232 -1.64 9.38 -25.12
CA ILE A 232 -1.41 10.58 -24.32
C ILE A 232 -2.71 11.35 -24.09
N ASP A 233 -3.55 11.47 -25.11
CA ASP A 233 -4.85 12.13 -24.98
C ASP A 233 -5.82 11.36 -24.08
N LEU A 234 -5.72 10.02 -24.05
CA LEU A 234 -6.44 9.18 -23.10
C LEU A 234 -5.86 9.33 -21.68
N LEU A 235 -4.53 9.31 -21.55
CA LEU A 235 -3.83 9.42 -20.28
C LEU A 235 -4.17 10.72 -19.54
N LYS A 236 -4.24 11.85 -20.25
CA LYS A 236 -4.61 13.15 -19.66
C LYS A 236 -6.02 13.22 -19.08
N LYS A 237 -6.90 12.28 -19.42
CA LYS A 237 -8.27 12.20 -18.89
C LYS A 237 -8.35 11.36 -17.62
N GLN A 238 -7.30 10.60 -17.31
CA GLN A 238 -7.26 9.69 -16.16
C GLN A 238 -7.15 10.48 -14.87
N LYS A 239 -7.95 10.14 -13.87
CA LYS A 239 -7.91 10.76 -12.53
C LYS A 239 -6.55 10.57 -11.85
N TRP A 240 -5.88 9.45 -12.10
CA TRP A 240 -4.52 9.21 -11.58
C TRP A 240 -3.51 10.27 -12.04
N MET A 241 -3.73 10.87 -13.22
CA MET A 241 -2.87 11.91 -13.79
C MET A 241 -3.18 13.33 -13.29
N THR A 242 -4.13 13.51 -12.36
CA THR A 242 -4.37 14.81 -11.70
C THR A 242 -3.07 15.33 -11.09
N ALA A 243 -2.80 16.63 -11.22
CA ALA A 243 -1.58 17.24 -10.72
C ALA A 243 -1.42 16.94 -9.21
N PRO A 244 -0.25 16.45 -8.74
CA PRO A 244 -0.11 15.99 -7.36
C PRO A 244 -0.48 17.04 -6.29
N ASN A 245 -0.15 18.31 -6.53
CA ASN A 245 -0.54 19.42 -5.66
C ASN A 245 -2.06 19.68 -5.59
N GLU A 246 -2.79 19.40 -6.68
CA GLU A 246 -4.25 19.44 -6.69
C GLU A 246 -4.84 18.27 -5.89
N GLN A 247 -4.21 17.08 -5.94
CA GLN A 247 -4.59 15.94 -5.11
C GLN A 247 -4.39 16.27 -3.62
N THR A 248 -3.22 16.80 -3.24
CA THR A 248 -2.96 17.27 -1.87
C THR A 248 -4.02 18.27 -1.42
N LYS A 249 -4.38 19.25 -2.27
CA LYS A 249 -5.40 20.25 -1.96
C LYS A 249 -6.81 19.64 -1.84
N ALA A 250 -7.13 18.61 -2.60
CA ALA A 250 -8.41 17.91 -2.49
C ALA A 250 -8.50 17.11 -1.18
N ILE A 251 -7.40 16.48 -0.78
CA ILE A 251 -7.31 15.67 0.45
C ILE A 251 -7.28 16.58 1.68
N TRP A 252 -6.48 17.64 1.68
CA TRP A 252 -6.37 18.61 2.76
C TRP A 252 -6.54 20.06 2.26
N PRO A 253 -7.80 20.52 2.07
CA PRO A 253 -8.08 21.86 1.54
C PRO A 253 -7.47 23.00 2.37
N TRP A 254 -7.30 22.78 3.67
CA TRP A 254 -6.80 23.74 4.67
C TRP A 254 -5.26 23.73 4.84
N PHE A 255 -4.55 22.75 4.27
CA PHE A 255 -3.15 22.46 4.63
C PHE A 255 -2.16 23.57 4.24
N ASN A 256 -2.41 24.22 3.11
CA ASN A 256 -1.50 25.22 2.55
C ASN A 256 -1.68 26.63 3.15
N ASN A 257 -2.64 26.83 4.06
CA ASN A 257 -2.86 28.10 4.76
C ASN A 257 -2.78 27.89 6.28
N ASN A 258 -1.85 28.59 6.95
CA ASN A 258 -1.67 28.46 8.42
C ASN A 258 -2.95 28.74 9.20
N GLU A 259 -3.69 29.79 8.84
CA GLU A 259 -4.91 30.17 9.56
C GLU A 259 -6.00 29.10 9.42
N GLU A 260 -6.20 28.59 8.20
CA GLU A 260 -7.17 27.52 7.95
C GLU A 260 -6.76 26.21 8.62
N PHE A 261 -5.47 25.86 8.57
CA PHE A 261 -4.90 24.70 9.25
C PHE A 261 -5.17 24.74 10.76
N PHE A 262 -4.79 25.83 11.43
CA PHE A 262 -4.99 25.95 12.88
C PHE A 262 -6.46 26.14 13.28
N LYS A 263 -7.33 26.54 12.34
CA LYS A 263 -8.78 26.56 12.56
C LYS A 263 -9.41 25.17 12.40
N HIS A 264 -8.80 24.31 11.57
CA HIS A 264 -9.26 22.93 11.36
C HIS A 264 -9.06 22.06 12.61
N PHE A 265 -7.94 22.23 13.29
CA PHE A 265 -7.61 21.49 14.52
C PHE A 265 -8.02 22.28 15.77
N PRO A 266 -8.94 21.75 16.61
CA PRO A 266 -9.45 22.48 17.77
C PRO A 266 -8.40 22.73 18.87
N THR A 267 -7.40 21.85 18.99
CA THR A 267 -6.38 21.93 20.04
C THR A 267 -4.97 21.70 19.49
N THR A 268 -3.97 22.19 20.22
CA THR A 268 -2.55 21.93 19.95
C THR A 268 -2.23 20.45 19.97
N GLN A 269 -2.89 19.66 20.84
CA GLN A 269 -2.76 18.21 20.86
C GLN A 269 -3.22 17.60 19.53
N ASP A 270 -4.35 18.04 18.96
CA ASP A 270 -4.86 17.51 17.69
C ASP A 270 -3.92 17.85 16.52
N VAL A 271 -3.35 19.06 16.53
CA VAL A 271 -2.32 19.47 15.57
C VAL A 271 -1.11 18.53 15.65
N LEU A 272 -0.57 18.33 16.86
CA LEU A 272 0.65 17.54 17.04
C LEU A 272 0.43 16.06 16.71
N PHE A 273 -0.72 15.50 17.05
CA PHE A 273 -1.07 14.15 16.61
C PHE A 273 -1.16 14.04 15.09
N PHE A 274 -1.76 15.02 14.41
CA PHE A 274 -1.77 15.03 12.94
C PHE A 274 -0.33 15.08 12.39
N LEU A 275 0.48 16.02 12.89
CA LEU A 275 1.85 16.21 12.40
C LEU A 275 2.74 14.99 12.65
N ASP A 276 2.73 14.42 13.86
CA ASP A 276 3.53 13.25 14.22
C ASP A 276 3.16 12.03 13.35
N ASN A 277 1.86 11.81 13.12
CA ASN A 277 1.41 10.74 12.23
C ASN A 277 1.87 11.00 10.78
N GLN A 278 1.69 12.21 10.26
CA GLN A 278 2.13 12.51 8.89
C GLN A 278 3.65 12.45 8.74
N PHE A 279 4.44 12.85 9.74
CA PHE A 279 5.88 12.65 9.71
C PHE A 279 6.24 11.18 9.56
N LEU A 280 5.63 10.32 10.38
CA LEU A 280 5.85 8.88 10.30
C LEU A 280 5.47 8.34 8.91
N HIS A 281 4.29 8.71 8.41
CA HIS A 281 3.78 8.28 7.11
C HIS A 281 4.67 8.68 5.94
N TYR A 282 5.09 9.94 5.90
CA TYR A 282 5.97 10.42 4.84
C TYR A 282 7.37 9.81 4.94
N ASP A 283 7.93 9.72 6.14
CA ASP A 283 9.32 9.28 6.32
C ASP A 283 9.49 7.76 6.17
N LYS A 284 8.48 6.97 6.55
CA LYS A 284 8.54 5.50 6.55
C LYS A 284 7.88 4.86 5.34
N THR A 285 6.84 5.49 4.79
CA THR A 285 6.01 4.86 3.75
C THR A 285 6.07 5.65 2.46
N TYR A 286 5.56 6.88 2.41
CA TYR A 286 5.34 7.59 1.14
C TYR A 286 6.63 7.96 0.42
N LEU A 287 7.58 8.64 1.08
CA LEU A 287 8.81 9.08 0.41
C LEU A 287 9.68 7.90 -0.06
N PRO A 288 9.91 6.83 0.73
CA PRO A 288 10.61 5.66 0.23
C PRO A 288 9.97 5.06 -1.02
N ILE A 289 8.64 4.88 -1.03
CA ILE A 289 7.90 4.31 -2.16
C ILE A 289 7.97 5.23 -3.38
N PHE A 290 7.72 6.53 -3.22
CA PHE A 290 7.72 7.49 -4.33
C PHE A 290 9.11 7.67 -4.93
N ARG A 291 10.17 7.65 -4.10
CA ARG A 291 11.56 7.67 -4.61
C ARG A 291 11.86 6.44 -5.46
N GLU A 292 11.49 5.26 -4.98
CA GLU A 292 11.69 4.00 -5.71
C GLU A 292 10.93 4.00 -7.04
N ASN A 293 9.65 4.39 -7.04
CA ASN A 293 8.83 4.47 -8.24
C ASN A 293 9.36 5.50 -9.25
N ALA A 294 9.68 6.72 -8.80
CA ALA A 294 10.23 7.76 -9.67
C ALA A 294 11.56 7.33 -10.29
N MET A 295 12.44 6.69 -9.52
CA MET A 295 13.72 6.17 -10.02
C MET A 295 13.52 5.04 -11.04
N ASN A 296 12.68 4.05 -10.72
CA ASN A 296 12.40 2.91 -11.60
C ASN A 296 11.89 3.39 -12.98
N VAL A 297 10.87 4.26 -12.98
CA VAL A 297 10.28 4.76 -14.22
C VAL A 297 11.22 5.73 -14.95
N TRP A 298 12.01 6.53 -14.22
CA TRP A 298 13.02 7.39 -14.84
C TRP A 298 14.09 6.57 -15.58
N ILE A 299 14.61 5.49 -14.98
CA ILE A 299 15.57 4.61 -15.66
C ILE A 299 14.93 3.97 -16.89
N PHE A 300 13.70 3.45 -16.75
CA PHE A 300 12.97 2.87 -17.87
C PHE A 300 12.78 3.89 -19.02
N ALA A 301 12.43 5.14 -18.70
CA ALA A 301 12.32 6.24 -19.66
C ALA A 301 13.65 6.63 -20.33
N LYS A 302 14.80 6.42 -19.67
CA LYS A 302 16.11 6.60 -20.29
C LYS A 302 16.44 5.49 -21.28
N LEU A 303 15.96 4.27 -21.04
CA LEU A 303 16.11 3.14 -21.94
C LEU A 303 15.13 3.24 -23.13
N ARG A 304 13.91 3.72 -22.90
CA ARG A 304 12.81 3.77 -23.89
C ARG A 304 12.41 5.18 -24.26
N LYS A 305 13.38 5.93 -24.79
CA LYS A 305 13.18 7.31 -25.28
C LYS A 305 12.24 7.41 -26.49
N ASP A 306 11.96 6.27 -27.12
CA ASP A 306 11.04 6.12 -28.24
C ASP A 306 9.55 6.18 -27.82
N SER A 307 9.21 5.84 -26.56
CA SER A 307 7.82 5.93 -26.07
C SER A 307 7.57 7.24 -25.33
N ARG A 308 6.73 8.10 -25.90
CA ARG A 308 6.34 9.38 -25.28
C ARG A 308 5.43 9.19 -24.09
N VAL A 309 4.63 8.12 -24.06
CA VAL A 309 3.82 7.76 -22.89
C VAL A 309 4.73 7.50 -21.69
N VAL A 310 5.76 6.67 -21.86
CA VAL A 310 6.73 6.37 -20.78
C VAL A 310 7.41 7.64 -20.27
N LEU A 311 7.81 8.56 -21.15
CA LEU A 311 8.40 9.85 -20.75
C LEU A 311 7.43 10.70 -19.90
N ILE A 312 6.14 10.71 -20.22
CA ILE A 312 5.11 11.45 -19.47
C ILE A 312 4.89 10.82 -18.10
N ILE A 313 4.82 9.49 -18.01
CA ILE A 313 4.66 8.79 -16.73
C ILE A 313 5.89 9.02 -15.84
N ALA A 314 7.10 9.01 -16.41
CA ALA A 314 8.32 9.32 -15.67
C ALA A 314 8.30 10.74 -15.08
N GLN A 315 7.82 11.70 -15.86
CA GLN A 315 7.66 13.07 -15.37
C GLN A 315 6.60 13.15 -14.27
N HIS A 316 5.45 12.50 -14.44
CA HIS A 316 4.39 12.49 -13.44
C HIS A 316 4.84 11.85 -12.11
N MET A 317 5.56 10.72 -12.14
CA MET A 317 6.14 10.11 -10.94
C MET A 317 7.15 11.01 -10.24
N LYS A 318 7.92 11.79 -11.03
CA LYS A 318 8.82 12.81 -10.48
C LYS A 318 8.01 13.92 -9.80
N ASP A 319 6.94 14.40 -10.41
CA ASP A 319 6.07 15.45 -9.85
C ASP A 319 5.43 14.98 -8.53
N ILE A 320 5.01 13.69 -8.45
CA ILE A 320 4.49 13.08 -7.21
C ILE A 320 5.55 13.13 -6.10
N LEU A 321 6.80 12.75 -6.42
CA LEU A 321 7.89 12.79 -5.45
C LEU A 321 8.19 14.22 -4.99
N GLU A 322 8.24 15.19 -5.91
CA GLU A 322 8.50 16.59 -5.59
C GLU A 322 7.41 17.18 -4.68
N GLU A 323 6.14 16.89 -4.97
CA GLU A 323 5.02 17.29 -4.10
C GLU A 323 5.11 16.63 -2.72
N ALA A 324 5.43 15.34 -2.65
CA ALA A 324 5.56 14.66 -1.36
C ALA A 324 6.67 15.26 -0.49
N ILE A 325 7.80 15.67 -1.11
CA ILE A 325 8.87 16.39 -0.43
C ILE A 325 8.39 17.78 0.02
N ALA A 326 7.62 18.48 -0.81
CA ALA A 326 7.06 19.78 -0.47
C ALA A 326 6.10 19.70 0.73
N VAL A 327 5.22 18.70 0.75
CA VAL A 327 4.34 18.41 1.88
C VAL A 327 5.14 18.11 3.14
N ARG A 328 6.17 17.26 3.06
CA ARG A 328 6.97 16.91 4.22
C ARG A 328 7.71 18.11 4.83
N LYS A 329 8.21 19.04 4.00
CA LYS A 329 8.78 20.33 4.45
C LYS A 329 7.72 21.26 5.02
N ARG A 330 6.50 21.22 4.49
CA ARG A 330 5.37 21.99 5.02
C ARG A 330 4.99 21.51 6.43
N LEU A 331 4.98 20.20 6.67
CA LEU A 331 4.75 19.62 8.00
C LEU A 331 5.81 20.09 9.02
N GLU A 332 7.08 20.14 8.62
CA GLU A 332 8.16 20.68 9.46
C GLU A 332 7.89 22.13 9.88
N ASN A 333 7.52 23.00 8.92
CA ASN A 333 7.18 24.39 9.21
C ASN A 333 5.98 24.50 10.15
N LEU A 334 4.92 23.72 9.92
CA LEU A 334 3.73 23.71 10.77
C LEU A 334 4.05 23.26 12.19
N TYR A 335 4.99 22.34 12.37
CA TYR A 335 5.45 21.89 13.69
C TYR A 335 6.14 23.01 14.47
N ILE A 336 7.01 23.77 13.81
CA ILE A 336 7.68 24.96 14.40
C ILE A 336 6.65 26.07 14.70
N ASP A 337 5.71 26.30 13.78
CA ASP A 337 4.65 27.29 13.95
C ASP A 337 3.72 26.92 15.13
N THR A 338 3.49 25.62 15.35
CA THR A 338 2.68 25.12 16.48
C THR A 338 3.33 25.47 17.81
N PHE A 339 4.63 25.23 17.96
CA PHE A 339 5.39 25.65 19.15
C PHE A 339 5.30 27.16 19.38
N SER A 340 5.45 27.95 18.31
CA SER A 340 5.41 29.42 18.39
C SER A 340 4.02 29.95 18.75
N LYS A 341 2.95 29.21 18.43
CA LYS A 341 1.55 29.60 18.67
C LYS A 341 1.07 29.24 20.07
N ASP A 342 1.48 28.08 20.59
CA ASP A 342 1.09 27.56 21.89
C ASP A 342 2.21 26.71 22.51
N GLU A 343 3.20 27.40 23.09
CA GLU A 343 4.37 26.78 23.72
C GLU A 343 3.97 25.85 24.88
N ASP A 344 3.04 26.27 25.74
CA ASP A 344 2.62 25.51 26.92
C ASP A 344 1.94 24.19 26.51
N GLY A 345 0.99 24.26 25.57
CA GLY A 345 0.31 23.07 25.04
C GLY A 345 1.25 22.11 24.31
N PHE A 346 2.22 22.66 23.56
CA PHE A 346 3.25 21.86 22.90
C PHE A 346 4.16 21.14 23.90
N LEU A 347 4.63 21.84 24.93
CA LEU A 347 5.49 21.25 25.97
C LEU A 347 4.73 20.23 26.82
N GLU A 348 3.44 20.45 27.08
CA GLU A 348 2.58 19.46 27.74
C GLU A 348 2.43 18.19 26.90
N PHE A 349 2.17 18.34 25.60
CA PHE A 349 2.11 17.21 24.66
C PHE A 349 3.43 16.43 24.67
N CYS A 350 4.57 17.12 24.52
CA CYS A 350 5.88 16.48 24.50
C CYS A 350 6.21 15.74 25.81
N LYS A 351 5.77 16.26 26.96
CA LYS A 351 5.93 15.58 28.25
C LYS A 351 5.10 14.29 28.33
N LYS A 352 3.90 14.28 27.73
CA LYS A 352 2.96 13.16 27.80
C LYS A 352 3.29 12.07 26.78
N TYR A 353 3.55 12.44 25.53
CA TYR A 353 3.67 11.50 24.40
C TYR A 353 5.09 11.41 23.82
N GLY A 354 5.99 12.29 24.25
CA GLY A 354 7.34 12.40 23.69
C GLY A 354 7.44 13.45 22.58
N HIS A 355 8.66 13.71 22.15
CA HIS A 355 8.98 14.66 21.08
C HIS A 355 9.45 13.91 19.83
N TYR A 356 8.89 14.25 18.66
CA TYR A 356 9.36 13.73 17.39
C TYR A 356 10.70 14.38 16.98
N ALA A 357 11.81 13.78 17.42
CA ALA A 357 13.16 14.31 17.22
C ALA A 357 13.62 14.38 15.75
N GLN A 358 12.86 13.82 14.81
CA GLN A 358 13.16 13.81 13.38
C GLN A 358 12.22 14.72 12.58
N TYR A 359 11.68 15.78 13.20
CA TYR A 359 10.71 16.68 12.54
C TYR A 359 11.32 17.41 11.35
N GLU A 360 12.64 17.67 11.34
CA GLU A 360 13.34 18.25 10.20
C GLU A 360 13.39 17.27 9.01
N TYR A 361 13.02 17.77 7.83
CA TYR A 361 13.15 16.99 6.60
C TYR A 361 14.63 16.75 6.27
N LYS A 362 14.99 15.48 6.09
CA LYS A 362 16.30 15.07 5.59
C LYS A 362 16.13 14.35 4.27
N GLU A 363 16.94 14.76 3.29
CA GLU A 363 17.00 14.05 2.03
C GLU A 363 17.49 12.62 2.28
N GLY A 364 16.71 11.64 1.87
CA GLY A 364 17.00 10.24 2.09
C GLY A 364 17.91 9.67 1.00
N VAL A 365 18.47 8.51 1.26
CA VAL A 365 19.28 7.76 0.30
C VAL A 365 18.35 6.91 -0.57
N ILE A 366 18.62 6.87 -1.88
CA ILE A 366 17.94 5.97 -2.82
C ILE A 366 18.79 4.71 -2.98
N ASP A 367 18.23 3.56 -2.66
CA ASP A 367 18.86 2.27 -2.95
C ASP A 367 18.61 1.86 -4.41
N ILE A 368 19.53 2.24 -5.29
CA ILE A 368 19.47 1.90 -6.71
C ILE A 368 19.72 0.40 -6.99
N SER A 369 20.24 -0.36 -6.03
CA SER A 369 20.58 -1.77 -6.25
C SER A 369 19.33 -2.61 -6.50
N ARG A 370 18.22 -2.27 -5.85
CA ARG A 370 16.91 -2.90 -6.04
C ARG A 370 16.32 -2.57 -7.40
N THR A 371 16.35 -1.30 -7.81
CA THR A 371 15.92 -0.90 -9.15
C THR A 371 16.68 -1.66 -10.23
N LEU A 372 18.01 -1.73 -10.09
CA LEU A 372 18.85 -2.47 -11.05
C LEU A 372 18.53 -3.96 -11.06
N ARG A 373 18.32 -4.57 -9.89
CA ARG A 373 17.88 -5.97 -9.82
C ARG A 373 16.50 -6.17 -10.44
N ALA A 374 15.54 -5.31 -10.13
CA ALA A 374 14.19 -5.40 -10.68
C ALA A 374 14.21 -5.33 -12.21
N LEU A 375 15.05 -4.45 -12.77
CA LEU A 375 15.28 -4.38 -14.22
C LEU A 375 15.96 -5.63 -14.79
N LEU A 376 16.81 -6.31 -14.02
CA LEU A 376 17.51 -7.53 -14.45
C LEU A 376 16.66 -8.81 -14.30
N GLU A 377 15.85 -8.91 -13.24
CA GLU A 377 15.07 -10.11 -12.88
C GLU A 377 13.61 -10.04 -13.38
N TYR A 378 13.02 -8.85 -13.40
CA TYR A 378 11.59 -8.62 -13.71
C TYR A 378 11.36 -7.56 -14.79
N GLY A 379 12.43 -6.96 -15.32
CA GLY A 379 12.37 -6.04 -16.44
C GLY A 379 11.73 -6.73 -17.65
N PRO A 380 11.04 -5.97 -18.50
CA PRO A 380 10.24 -6.57 -19.55
C PRO A 380 11.14 -7.18 -20.60
N ALA A 381 11.31 -8.51 -20.55
CA ALA A 381 12.32 -9.30 -21.24
C ALA A 381 13.77 -9.02 -20.76
N ASN A 382 14.59 -10.06 -20.77
CA ASN A 382 15.98 -10.02 -20.31
C ASN A 382 16.72 -8.79 -20.84
N ILE A 383 17.26 -7.95 -19.96
CA ILE A 383 18.37 -7.05 -20.34
C ILE A 383 19.47 -7.85 -21.08
N GLY A 384 19.63 -9.14 -20.79
CA GLY A 384 20.50 -10.06 -21.56
C GLY A 384 20.10 -10.29 -23.02
N ASP A 385 18.81 -10.25 -23.37
CA ASP A 385 18.37 -10.29 -24.78
C ASP A 385 18.51 -8.89 -25.40
N TYR A 386 18.32 -7.81 -24.64
CA TYR A 386 18.50 -6.42 -25.09
C TYR A 386 19.94 -5.95 -25.27
N LEU A 387 20.91 -6.52 -24.55
CA LEU A 387 22.35 -6.20 -24.71
C LEU A 387 23.01 -6.99 -25.84
N ASN A 388 22.29 -7.95 -26.42
CA ASN A 388 22.74 -8.78 -27.54
C ASN A 388 22.16 -8.33 -28.90
N GLU A 389 21.33 -7.28 -28.92
CA GLU A 389 20.97 -6.47 -30.10
C GLU A 389 21.82 -5.18 -30.11
#